data_AF-A0A1F8P2Z4-F1
#
_entry.id   AF-A0A1F8P2Z4-F1
#
_cell.length_a   1.000
_cell.length_b   1.000
_cell.length_c   1.000
_cell.angle_alpha   90.00
_cell.angle_beta   90.00
_cell.angle_gamma   90.00
#
_symmetry.space_group_name_H-M   'P 1'
#
loop_
_entity.id
_entity.type
_entity.pdbx_description
1 polymer ?
#
loop_
_entity_poly.entity_id
_entity_poly.type
_entity_poly.pdbx_seq_one_letter_code
_entity_poly.pdbx_strand_id
1 'polypeptide(L)'
;MLSPFQGEAIRSLSREEIYKVVKYFIEAILKMKQCGFDGVQLHAAHGGLLSCFLSPYTNRRIDEYGDSVENRVRIVREIISESREEVSNFPILIKMNCTDYVEGGLDMDTFPALAKEIENSGVDALEISGGMWDCLVRSEEELGFRPVPAPNPIPASIARTSRVISGNSLKN
;
A
#
# COMPACT_ATOMS: atom_id res chain seq x y z
N MET A 1 -3.61 9.06 -17.07
CA MET A 1 -2.14 9.03 -17.26
C MET A 1 -1.79 7.79 -18.04
N LEU A 2 -0.85 7.87 -18.99
CA LEU A 2 -0.27 6.69 -19.63
C LEU A 2 0.97 6.32 -18.82
N SER A 3 0.96 5.15 -18.18
CA SER A 3 2.17 4.64 -17.53
C SER A 3 3.12 4.14 -18.62
N PRO A 4 4.37 4.64 -18.70
CA PRO A 4 5.37 4.13 -19.62
C PRO A 4 5.68 2.65 -19.42
N PHE A 5 5.41 2.09 -18.23
CA PHE A 5 5.56 0.66 -17.98
C PHE A 5 4.36 -0.17 -18.44
N GLN A 6 3.12 0.29 -18.19
CA GLN A 6 1.91 -0.49 -18.44
C GLN A 6 1.36 -0.35 -19.87
N GLY A 7 1.70 0.73 -20.59
CA GLY A 7 1.32 0.93 -22.00
C GLY A 7 -0.16 1.21 -22.26
N GLU A 8 -1.03 1.07 -21.26
CA GLU A 8 -2.48 1.32 -21.36
C GLU A 8 -2.93 2.54 -20.54
N ALA A 9 -4.04 3.14 -20.97
CA ALA A 9 -4.63 4.28 -20.27
C ALA A 9 -5.37 3.81 -19.01
N ILE A 10 -4.92 4.32 -17.86
CA ILE A 10 -5.57 4.05 -16.57
C ILE A 10 -6.83 4.90 -16.44
N ARG A 11 -7.98 4.25 -16.17
CA ARG A 11 -9.24 4.92 -15.85
C ARG A 11 -9.30 5.28 -14.36
N SER A 12 -9.70 6.52 -14.06
CA SER A 12 -9.95 6.96 -12.69
C SER A 12 -11.21 6.28 -12.11
N LEU A 13 -11.14 5.84 -10.85
CA LEU A 13 -12.29 5.28 -10.14
C LEU A 13 -13.33 6.36 -9.83
N SER A 14 -14.62 6.04 -9.94
CA SER A 14 -15.68 6.88 -9.38
C SER A 14 -15.68 6.79 -7.85
N ARG A 15 -16.36 7.72 -7.19
CA ARG A 15 -16.53 7.69 -5.73
C ARG A 15 -17.21 6.40 -5.26
N GLU A 16 -18.22 5.94 -5.98
CA GLU A 16 -18.94 4.69 -5.68
C GLU A 16 -18.04 3.46 -5.85
N GLU A 17 -17.12 3.49 -6.81
CA GLU A 17 -16.13 2.43 -6.97
C GLU A 17 -15.10 2.43 -5.84
N ILE A 18 -14.68 3.61 -5.37
CA ILE A 18 -13.79 3.74 -4.21
C ILE A 18 -14.45 3.14 -2.97
N TYR A 19 -15.71 3.47 -2.69
CA TYR A 19 -16.44 2.89 -1.56
C TYR A 19 -16.57 1.36 -1.66
N LYS A 20 -16.76 0.81 -2.87
CA LYS A 20 -16.76 -0.64 -3.08
C LYS A 20 -15.39 -1.25 -2.80
N VAL A 21 -14.30 -0.60 -3.23
CA VAL A 21 -12.94 -1.03 -2.94
C VAL A 21 -12.69 -1.05 -1.44
N VAL A 22 -13.04 0.01 -0.71
CA VAL A 22 -12.93 0.09 0.76
C VAL A 22 -13.65 -1.09 1.40
N LYS A 23 -14.90 -1.34 1.00
CA LYS A 23 -15.68 -2.50 1.47
C LYS A 23 -14.99 -3.84 1.21
N TYR A 24 -14.40 -4.04 0.04
CA TYR A 24 -13.68 -5.27 -0.28
C TYR A 24 -12.43 -5.47 0.59
N PHE A 25 -11.71 -4.40 0.93
CA PHE A 25 -10.60 -4.49 1.89
C PHE A 25 -11.10 -4.92 3.28
N ILE A 26 -12.17 -4.30 3.79
CA ILE A 26 -12.74 -4.63 5.10
C ILE A 26 -13.20 -6.10 5.15
N GLU A 27 -13.93 -6.55 4.13
CA GLU A 27 -14.36 -7.94 4.02
C GLU A 27 -13.17 -8.92 3.99
N ALA A 28 -12.09 -8.56 3.29
CA ALA A 28 -10.88 -9.37 3.25
C ALA A 28 -10.19 -9.44 4.61
N ILE A 29 -10.06 -8.31 5.31
CA ILE A 29 -9.47 -8.23 6.66
C ILE A 29 -10.27 -9.09 7.64
N LEU A 30 -11.59 -8.97 7.63
CA LEU A 30 -12.49 -9.78 8.47
C LEU A 30 -12.32 -11.28 8.18
N LYS A 31 -12.26 -11.67 6.90
CA LYS A 31 -12.04 -13.07 6.49
C LYS A 31 -10.68 -13.58 6.97
N MET A 32 -9.61 -12.79 6.87
CA MET A 32 -8.29 -13.22 7.36
C MET A 32 -8.31 -13.48 8.86
N LYS A 33 -8.95 -12.62 9.65
CA LYS A 33 -9.17 -12.87 11.08
C LYS A 33 -9.96 -14.16 11.33
N GLN A 34 -11.06 -14.38 10.61
CA GLN A 34 -11.89 -15.58 10.73
C GLN A 34 -11.12 -16.86 10.36
N CYS A 35 -10.17 -16.77 9.44
CA CYS A 35 -9.27 -17.87 9.08
C CYS A 35 -8.15 -18.14 10.10
N GLY A 36 -8.05 -17.34 11.17
CA GLY A 36 -7.07 -17.53 12.24
C GLY A 36 -5.68 -16.98 11.93
N PHE A 37 -5.55 -16.03 11.00
CA PHE A 37 -4.32 -15.24 10.87
C PHE A 37 -4.14 -14.33 12.10
N ASP A 38 -2.90 -13.96 12.41
CA ASP A 38 -2.58 -13.06 13.53
C ASP A 38 -2.65 -11.57 13.17
N GLY A 39 -2.74 -11.25 11.88
CA GLY A 39 -2.76 -9.88 11.37
C GLY A 39 -2.74 -9.87 9.84
N VAL A 40 -2.79 -8.67 9.28
CA VAL A 40 -2.74 -8.42 7.83
C VAL A 40 -1.84 -7.24 7.52
N GLN A 41 -1.32 -7.19 6.30
CA GLN A 41 -0.58 -6.03 5.79
C GLN A 41 -1.24 -5.49 4.52
N LEU A 42 -1.63 -4.23 4.55
CA LEU A 42 -2.11 -3.50 3.38
C LEU A 42 -0.95 -3.21 2.44
N HIS A 43 -1.12 -3.54 1.16
CA HIS A 43 -0.12 -3.24 0.15
C HIS A 43 -0.39 -1.87 -0.48
N ALA A 44 0.36 -0.84 -0.04
CA ALA A 44 0.30 0.54 -0.53
C ALA A 44 1.65 1.01 -1.09
N ALA A 45 2.37 0.10 -1.74
CA ALA A 45 3.66 0.34 -2.36
C ALA A 45 3.66 -0.10 -3.83
N HIS A 46 4.73 0.24 -4.55
CA HIS A 46 5.07 -0.37 -5.84
C HIS A 46 4.01 -0.21 -6.93
N GLY A 47 3.22 0.86 -6.90
CA GLY A 47 2.15 1.06 -7.89
C GLY A 47 0.98 0.08 -7.76
N GLY A 48 0.83 -0.56 -6.61
CA GLY A 48 -0.43 -1.16 -6.20
C GLY A 48 -1.52 -0.09 -6.02
N LEU A 49 -2.78 -0.51 -5.93
CA LEU A 49 -3.92 0.42 -5.91
C LEU A 49 -3.80 1.51 -4.84
N LEU A 50 -3.51 1.15 -3.59
CA LEU A 50 -3.36 2.13 -2.51
C LEU A 50 -2.13 3.02 -2.73
N SER A 51 -1.02 2.48 -3.27
CA SER A 51 0.15 3.27 -3.68
C SER A 51 -0.24 4.35 -4.69
N CYS A 52 -1.13 4.01 -5.63
CA CYS A 52 -1.60 4.94 -6.65
C CYS A 52 -2.45 6.09 -6.07
N PHE A 53 -3.09 5.89 -4.91
CA PHE A 53 -3.77 6.98 -4.19
C PHE A 53 -2.78 7.85 -3.42
N LEU A 54 -1.78 7.24 -2.76
CA LEU A 54 -0.82 7.96 -1.92
C LEU A 54 0.14 8.84 -2.72
N SER A 55 0.52 8.40 -3.93
CA SER A 55 1.49 9.09 -4.77
C SER A 55 0.88 10.28 -5.52
N PRO A 56 1.50 11.49 -5.47
CA PRO A 56 1.07 12.64 -6.29
C PRO A 56 1.33 12.44 -7.80
N TYR A 57 2.23 11.51 -8.17
CA TYR A 57 2.52 11.21 -9.57
C TYR A 57 1.31 10.57 -10.26
N THR A 58 0.70 9.58 -9.61
CA THR A 58 -0.46 8.84 -10.11
C THR A 58 -1.79 9.49 -9.72
N ASN A 59 -1.90 10.06 -8.52
CA ASN A 59 -3.14 10.65 -8.02
C ASN A 59 -3.22 12.14 -8.38
N ARG A 60 -3.93 12.42 -9.47
CA ARG A 60 -4.21 13.78 -9.96
C ARG A 60 -5.67 14.19 -9.75
N ARG A 61 -6.35 13.55 -8.79
CA ARG A 61 -7.74 13.90 -8.47
C ARG A 61 -7.79 15.27 -7.79
N ILE A 62 -8.89 15.96 -8.00
CA ILE A 62 -9.22 17.27 -7.38
C ILE A 62 -10.40 17.17 -6.43
N ASP A 63 -10.82 15.94 -6.10
CA ASP A 63 -11.86 15.65 -5.12
C ASP A 63 -11.24 15.27 -3.78
N GLU A 64 -12.05 14.81 -2.82
CA GLU A 64 -11.62 14.49 -1.47
C GLU A 64 -10.64 13.31 -1.36
N TYR A 65 -10.33 12.62 -2.47
CA TYR A 65 -9.34 11.56 -2.51
C TYR A 65 -8.02 11.97 -3.17
N GLY A 66 -7.83 13.24 -3.51
CA GLY A 66 -6.57 13.74 -4.10
C GLY A 66 -6.18 15.14 -3.68
N ASP A 67 -5.22 15.70 -4.42
CA ASP A 67 -4.60 17.02 -4.19
C ASP A 67 -3.75 17.09 -2.90
N SER A 68 -4.37 17.11 -1.72
CA SER A 68 -3.67 17.20 -0.43
C SER A 68 -3.19 15.83 0.07
N VAL A 69 -2.20 15.82 0.98
CA VAL A 69 -1.70 14.56 1.60
C VAL A 69 -2.83 13.86 2.34
N GLU A 70 -3.62 14.61 3.11
CA GLU A 70 -4.74 14.11 3.93
C GLU A 70 -5.81 13.46 3.06
N ASN A 71 -6.12 14.07 1.92
CA ASN A 71 -7.07 13.51 0.95
C ASN A 71 -6.53 12.26 0.26
N ARG A 72 -5.24 12.24 -0.13
CA ARG A 72 -4.61 11.05 -0.70
C ARG A 72 -4.60 9.87 0.27
N VAL A 73 -4.43 10.13 1.57
CA VAL A 73 -4.47 9.12 2.65
C VAL A 73 -5.89 8.67 2.99
N ARG A 74 -6.93 9.43 2.60
CA ARG A 74 -8.34 9.17 2.98
C ARG A 74 -8.78 7.73 2.78
N ILE A 75 -8.49 7.13 1.63
CA ILE A 75 -8.89 5.75 1.34
C ILE A 75 -8.30 4.75 2.35
N VAL A 76 -7.04 4.95 2.76
CA VAL A 76 -6.41 4.11 3.79
C VAL A 76 -7.08 4.35 5.13
N ARG A 77 -7.35 5.61 5.47
CA ARG A 77 -8.03 5.98 6.71
C ARG A 77 -9.40 5.33 6.82
N GLU A 78 -10.20 5.35 5.75
CA GLU A 78 -11.52 4.72 5.69
C GLU A 78 -11.42 3.19 5.86
N ILE A 79 -10.49 2.54 5.15
CA ILE A 79 -10.23 1.10 5.31
C ILE A 79 -9.91 0.78 6.77
N ILE A 80 -9.00 1.52 7.41
CA ILE A 80 -8.62 1.25 8.80
C ILE A 80 -9.78 1.54 9.74
N SER A 81 -10.40 2.72 9.68
CA SER A 81 -11.45 3.12 10.63
C SER A 81 -12.63 2.18 10.59
N GLU A 82 -13.11 1.82 9.40
CA GLU A 82 -14.25 0.91 9.26
C GLU A 82 -13.86 -0.54 9.61
N SER A 83 -12.63 -0.97 9.33
CA SER A 83 -12.17 -2.30 9.77
C SER A 83 -12.12 -2.43 11.28
N ARG A 84 -11.79 -1.35 12.02
CA ARG A 84 -11.75 -1.40 13.49
C ARG A 84 -13.11 -1.71 14.12
N GLU A 85 -14.21 -1.39 13.45
CA GLU A 85 -15.57 -1.75 13.89
C GLU A 85 -15.80 -3.27 13.83
N GLU A 86 -15.24 -3.94 12.83
CA GLU A 86 -15.43 -5.37 12.57
C GLU A 86 -14.40 -6.25 13.28
N VAL A 87 -13.14 -5.80 13.35
CA VAL A 87 -12.02 -6.63 13.83
C VAL A 87 -11.35 -6.14 15.10
N SER A 88 -11.71 -4.96 15.63
CA SER A 88 -11.15 -4.38 16.86
C SER A 88 -9.61 -4.34 16.82
N ASN A 89 -8.93 -4.94 17.80
CA ASN A 89 -7.46 -4.93 17.96
C ASN A 89 -6.71 -5.91 17.04
N PHE A 90 -7.34 -6.41 15.97
CA PHE A 90 -6.64 -7.25 14.99
C PHE A 90 -5.54 -6.43 14.29
N PRO A 91 -4.27 -6.86 14.31
CA PRO A 91 -3.17 -6.10 13.71
C PRO A 91 -3.35 -5.83 12.21
N ILE A 92 -3.30 -4.56 11.83
CA ILE A 92 -3.32 -4.09 10.45
C ILE A 92 -2.06 -3.24 10.23
N LEU A 93 -1.13 -3.79 9.47
CA LEU A 93 0.11 -3.15 9.05
C LEU A 93 -0.09 -2.54 7.65
N ILE A 94 0.82 -1.67 7.24
CA ILE A 94 0.86 -1.16 5.87
C ILE A 94 2.29 -1.12 5.34
N LYS A 95 2.45 -1.57 4.10
CA LYS A 95 3.67 -1.41 3.32
C LYS A 95 3.52 -0.23 2.38
N MET A 96 4.41 0.76 2.43
CA MET A 96 4.34 1.98 1.61
C MET A 96 5.72 2.43 1.09
N ASN A 97 5.69 3.27 0.04
CA ASN A 97 6.91 3.86 -0.53
C ASN A 97 7.38 5.08 0.29
N CYS A 98 8.69 5.19 0.54
CA CYS A 98 9.33 6.45 0.94
C CYS A 98 9.74 7.31 -0.25
N THR A 99 9.93 6.70 -1.41
CA THR A 99 10.15 7.38 -2.68
C THR A 99 9.58 6.53 -3.79
N ASP A 100 8.95 7.17 -4.77
CA ASP A 100 8.43 6.48 -5.96
C ASP A 100 9.49 6.33 -7.05
N TYR A 101 10.63 7.03 -6.92
CA TYR A 101 11.69 7.07 -7.92
C TYR A 101 11.19 7.47 -9.32
N VAL A 102 10.20 8.35 -9.40
CA VAL A 102 9.69 8.98 -10.62
C VAL A 102 9.52 10.48 -10.39
N GLU A 103 9.71 11.27 -11.44
CA GLU A 103 9.56 12.72 -11.35
C GLU A 103 8.12 13.10 -10.97
N GLY A 104 7.97 13.98 -9.97
CA GLY A 104 6.66 14.37 -9.43
C GLY A 104 5.97 13.30 -8.58
N GLY A 105 6.68 12.22 -8.20
CA GLY A 105 6.23 11.22 -7.23
C GLY A 105 6.54 11.60 -5.80
N LEU A 106 6.36 10.64 -4.89
CA LEU A 106 6.84 10.75 -3.52
C LEU A 106 8.36 10.80 -3.49
N ASP A 107 8.88 11.62 -2.58
CA ASP A 107 10.30 11.79 -2.31
C ASP A 107 10.55 11.88 -0.79
N MET A 108 11.83 11.96 -0.42
CA MET A 108 12.24 11.99 0.98
C MET A 108 11.82 13.27 1.72
N ASP A 109 11.51 14.36 1.00
CA ASP A 109 11.08 15.62 1.60
C ASP A 109 9.59 15.59 1.96
N THR A 110 8.78 14.94 1.12
CA THR A 110 7.32 14.81 1.29
C THR A 110 6.91 13.58 2.09
N PHE A 111 7.75 12.55 2.12
CA PHE A 111 7.49 11.28 2.81
C PHE A 111 7.17 11.43 4.31
N PRO A 112 7.88 12.24 5.13
CA PRO A 112 7.57 12.35 6.55
C PRO A 112 6.14 12.81 6.84
N ALA A 113 5.59 13.73 6.05
CA ALA A 113 4.21 14.18 6.18
C ALA A 113 3.22 13.07 5.83
N LEU A 114 3.47 12.33 4.74
CA LEU A 114 2.67 11.18 4.36
C LEU A 114 2.70 10.07 5.42
N ALA A 115 3.90 9.72 5.91
CA ALA A 115 4.09 8.71 6.94
C ALA A 115 3.35 9.08 8.23
N LYS A 116 3.36 10.37 8.59
CA LYS A 116 2.62 10.86 9.76
C LYS A 116 1.11 10.73 9.59
N GLU A 117 0.58 11.07 8.42
CA GLU A 117 -0.85 10.91 8.14
C GLU A 117 -1.30 9.44 8.09
N ILE A 118 -0.43 8.54 7.61
CA ILE A 118 -0.67 7.10 7.66
C ILE A 118 -0.62 6.58 9.10
N GLU A 119 0.36 7.00 9.92
CA GLU A 119 0.38 6.67 11.35
C GLU A 119 -0.92 7.12 12.04
N ASN A 120 -1.34 8.36 11.79
CA ASN A 120 -2.58 8.94 12.30
C ASN A 120 -3.85 8.18 11.86
N SER A 121 -3.77 7.36 10.81
CA SER A 121 -4.90 6.52 10.36
C SER A 121 -5.18 5.33 11.29
N GLY A 122 -4.24 4.97 12.17
CA GLY A 122 -4.42 3.89 13.16
C GLY A 122 -3.87 2.52 12.74
N VAL A 123 -2.89 2.49 11.83
CA VAL A 123 -2.12 1.28 11.50
C VAL A 123 -1.20 0.89 12.67
N ASP A 124 -0.96 -0.42 12.83
CA ASP A 124 -0.15 -0.94 13.94
C ASP A 124 1.36 -0.94 13.64
N ALA A 125 1.74 -0.96 12.36
CA ALA A 125 3.13 -0.79 11.95
C ALA A 125 3.26 -0.32 10.50
N LEU A 126 4.39 0.31 10.21
CA LEU A 126 4.82 0.75 8.89
C LEU A 126 5.97 -0.13 8.39
N GLU A 127 5.80 -0.73 7.21
CA GLU A 127 6.91 -1.28 6.42
C GLU A 127 7.26 -0.28 5.30
N ILE A 128 8.51 0.19 5.30
CA ILE A 128 8.97 1.20 4.35
C ILE A 128 9.70 0.53 3.17
N SER A 129 9.34 0.95 1.96
CA SER A 129 9.91 0.48 0.71
C SER A 129 10.11 1.61 -0.28
N GLY A 130 10.36 1.32 -1.55
CA GLY A 130 10.43 2.37 -2.58
C GLY A 130 10.27 1.80 -3.99
N GLY A 131 9.97 2.70 -4.92
CA GLY A 131 9.80 2.40 -6.33
C GLY A 131 8.35 2.28 -6.74
N MET A 132 8.02 2.89 -7.87
CA MET A 132 6.81 2.73 -8.66
C MET A 132 7.12 1.82 -9.86
N TRP A 133 6.14 1.17 -10.48
CA TRP A 133 6.38 0.39 -11.71
C TRP A 133 7.13 1.17 -12.79
N ASP A 134 6.80 2.45 -12.94
CA ASP A 134 7.44 3.35 -13.92
C ASP A 134 8.91 3.65 -13.61
N CYS A 135 9.40 3.37 -12.39
CA CYS A 135 10.84 3.49 -12.12
C CYS A 135 11.64 2.40 -12.83
N LEU A 136 11.02 1.29 -13.26
CA LEU A 136 11.70 0.18 -13.96
C LEU A 136 12.21 0.55 -15.35
N VAL A 137 11.68 1.61 -15.96
CA VAL A 137 12.14 2.10 -17.28
C VAL A 137 13.18 3.22 -17.18
N ARG A 138 13.55 3.63 -15.95
CA ARG A 138 14.55 4.66 -15.70
C ARG A 138 15.96 4.09 -15.68
N SER A 139 16.94 4.93 -15.97
CA SER A 139 18.34 4.50 -16.05
C SER A 139 18.98 4.36 -14.66
N GLU A 140 19.99 3.50 -14.56
CA GLU A 140 20.80 3.37 -13.35
C GLU A 140 21.57 4.65 -13.03
N GLU A 141 21.97 5.41 -14.05
CA GLU A 141 22.61 6.72 -13.90
C GLU A 141 21.68 7.74 -13.21
N GLU A 142 20.38 7.72 -13.56
CA GLU A 142 19.39 8.61 -12.93
C GLU A 142 19.04 8.21 -11.50
N LEU A 143 18.96 6.90 -11.22
CA LEU A 143 18.49 6.39 -9.93
C LEU A 143 19.62 6.14 -8.93
N GLY A 144 20.86 6.00 -9.39
CA GLY A 144 22.00 5.55 -8.58
C GLY A 144 21.95 4.06 -8.21
N PHE A 145 20.97 3.31 -8.75
CA PHE A 145 20.84 1.87 -8.63
C PHE A 145 20.06 1.32 -9.83
N ARG A 146 20.27 0.04 -10.14
CA ARG A 146 19.46 -0.64 -11.16
C ARG A 146 18.11 -1.08 -10.56
N PRO A 147 16.98 -0.56 -11.05
CA PRO A 147 15.67 -1.02 -10.60
C PRO A 147 15.46 -2.44 -11.13
N VAL A 148 15.07 -3.36 -10.25
CA VAL A 148 14.81 -4.76 -10.60
C VAL A 148 13.33 -5.07 -10.37
N PRO A 149 12.64 -5.68 -11.35
CA PRO A 149 11.28 -6.15 -11.10
C PRO A 149 11.34 -7.25 -10.03
N ALA A 150 10.27 -7.35 -9.24
CA ALA A 150 10.13 -8.50 -8.35
C ALA A 150 10.28 -9.78 -9.18
N PRO A 151 11.09 -10.76 -8.75
CA PRO A 151 11.18 -12.04 -9.45
C PRO A 151 9.77 -12.63 -9.55
N ASN A 152 9.47 -13.30 -10.68
CA ASN A 152 8.16 -13.90 -10.93
C ASN A 152 7.63 -14.58 -9.66
N PRO A 153 6.37 -14.34 -9.26
CA PRO A 153 5.84 -14.91 -8.05
C PRO A 153 6.05 -16.42 -8.08
N ILE A 154 6.68 -16.94 -7.03
CA ILE A 154 6.65 -18.36 -6.73
C ILE A 154 5.17 -18.77 -6.81
N PRO A 155 4.80 -19.83 -7.56
CA PRO A 155 3.41 -20.24 -7.71
C PRO A 155 2.69 -20.25 -6.36
N ALA A 156 1.46 -19.74 -6.30
CA ALA A 156 0.68 -19.67 -5.06
C ALA A 156 0.56 -21.03 -4.34
N SER A 157 0.74 -22.14 -5.07
CA SER A 157 0.83 -23.50 -4.53
C SER A 157 2.01 -23.74 -3.58
N ILE A 158 3.08 -22.97 -3.70
CA ILE A 158 4.30 -23.05 -2.87
C ILE A 158 4.30 -21.95 -1.79
N ALA A 159 3.49 -20.90 -1.92
CA ALA A 159 3.29 -19.86 -0.92
C ALA A 159 2.44 -20.37 0.28
N ARG A 160 2.91 -21.42 0.96
CA ARG A 160 2.43 -21.76 2.30
C ARG A 160 3.07 -20.80 3.30
N THR A 161 2.49 -19.62 3.48
CA THR A 161 2.73 -18.82 4.69
C THR A 161 1.87 -19.38 5.83
N SER A 162 2.21 -20.59 6.27
CA SER A 162 1.78 -21.14 7.56
C SER A 162 3.01 -21.59 8.32
N ARG A 163 3.80 -20.61 8.79
CA ARG A 163 4.49 -20.78 10.07
C ARG A 163 3.77 -19.94 11.10
N VAL A 164 2.79 -20.60 11.73
CA VAL A 164 2.44 -20.30 13.10
C VAL A 164 3.73 -20.47 13.91
N ILE A 165 4.32 -19.38 14.39
CA ILE A 165 5.32 -19.49 15.47
C ILE A 165 4.51 -19.59 16.75
N SER A 166 3.97 -20.78 17.02
CA SER A 166 3.38 -21.10 18.32
C SER A 166 4.49 -21.58 19.26
N GLY A 167 4.81 -20.72 20.23
CA GLY A 167 5.06 -21.12 21.62
C GLY A 167 6.42 -21.71 22.01
N ASN A 168 7.03 -21.05 23.01
CA ASN A 168 7.81 -21.60 24.12
C ASN A 168 9.08 -22.41 23.80
N SER A 169 10.25 -21.78 23.96
CA SER A 169 11.23 -22.20 24.97
C SER A 169 12.42 -21.25 25.01
N LEU A 170 12.51 -20.37 26.01
CA LEU A 170 13.77 -19.96 26.63
C LEU A 170 13.48 -19.61 28.10
N LYS A 171 13.22 -20.65 28.89
CA LYS A 171 13.72 -20.70 30.27
C LYS A 171 15.10 -21.33 30.20
N ASN A 172 16.11 -20.57 30.59
CA ASN A 172 17.25 -20.97 31.42
C ASN A 172 18.01 -19.70 31.77
#